data_AF-A0A7C1W2F0-F1
#
_entry.id   AF-A0A7C1W2F0-F1
#
_cell.length_a   1.000
_cell.length_b   1.000
_cell.length_c   1.000
_cell.angle_alpha   90.00
_cell.angle_beta   90.00
_cell.angle_gamma   90.00
#
_symmetry.space_group_name_H-M   'P 1'
#
loop_
_entity.id
_entity.type
_entity.pdbx_description
1 polymer ?
#
loop_
_entity_poly.entity_id
_entity_poly.type
_entity_poly.pdbx_seq_one_letter_code
_entity_poly.pdbx_strand_id
1 'polypeptide(L)' 'MNLKFNLKNMNIFTILSILLLIAGILFYIYWGLRFGVWYDIGIYSITSFFVLGGLLGILVTLYEKPDKEK' A
#
# COMPACT_ATOMS: atom_id res chain seq x y z
N MET A 1 2.44 18.10 11.04
CA MET A 1 3.27 16.88 11.00
C MET A 1 4.13 16.95 9.74
N ASN A 2 5.45 17.11 9.86
CA ASN A 2 6.34 17.25 8.70
C ASN A 2 6.84 15.84 8.32
N LEU A 3 6.20 15.24 7.32
CA LEU A 3 6.52 13.88 6.86
C LEU A 3 7.76 13.95 5.95
N LYS A 4 8.89 13.41 6.42
CA LYS A 4 10.09 13.19 5.60
C LYS A 4 10.15 11.71 5.21
N PHE A 5 10.19 11.44 3.90
CA PHE A 5 10.33 10.10 3.35
C PHE A 5 11.75 9.89 2.85
N ASN A 6 12.38 8.79 3.27
CA ASN A 6 13.73 8.45 2.82
C ASN A 6 13.73 7.15 2.02
N LEU A 7 13.90 7.27 0.70
CA LEU A 7 13.96 6.13 -0.21
C LEU A 7 15.21 5.23 0.03
N LYS A 8 16.23 5.70 0.76
CA LYS A 8 17.35 4.83 1.17
C LYS A 8 16.97 3.84 2.27
N ASN A 9 15.88 4.06 3.00
CA ASN A 9 15.40 3.13 4.04
C ASN A 9 14.58 1.96 3.49
N MET A 10 14.63 1.71 2.17
CA MET A 10 13.98 0.56 1.56
C MET A 10 14.47 -0.73 2.19
N ASN A 11 13.55 -1.39 2.90
CA ASN A 11 13.76 -2.68 3.54
C ASN A 11 12.78 -3.72 2.97
N ILE A 12 12.92 -4.97 3.42
CA ILE A 12 12.04 -6.06 2.99
C ILE A 12 10.55 -5.75 3.25
N PHE A 13 10.24 -5.03 4.34
CA PHE A 13 8.87 -4.62 4.65
C PHE A 13 8.31 -3.58 3.68
N THR A 14 9.15 -2.69 3.17
CA THR A 14 8.78 -1.73 2.12
C THR A 14 8.44 -2.48 0.84
N ILE A 15 9.28 -3.45 0.45
CA ILE A 15 9.05 -4.29 -0.72
C ILE A 15 7.74 -5.08 -0.57
N LEU A 16 7.51 -5.70 0.59
CA LEU A 16 6.26 -6.40 0.89
C LEU A 16 5.05 -5.47 0.82
N SER A 17 5.16 -4.24 1.31
CA SER A 17 4.08 -3.25 1.27
C SER A 17 3.77 -2.81 -0.17
N ILE A 18 4.79 -2.64 -1.01
CA ILE A 18 4.63 -2.37 -2.45
C ILE A 18 3.97 -3.55 -3.15
N LEU A 19 4.41 -4.78 -2.89
CA LEU A 19 3.81 -5.99 -3.46
C LEU A 19 2.34 -6.12 -3.06
N LEU A 20 2.01 -5.82 -1.79
CA LEU A 20 0.65 -5.84 -1.28
C LEU A 20 -0.24 -4.81 -2.00
N LEU A 21 0.28 -3.60 -2.19
CA LEU A 21 -0.41 -2.54 -2.93
C LEU A 21 -0.69 -2.96 -4.39
N ILE A 22 0.33 -3.48 -5.08
CA ILE A 22 0.21 -3.96 -6.46
C ILE A 22 -0.78 -5.11 -6.54
N ALA A 23 -0.74 -6.06 -5.60
CA ALA A 23 -1.66 -7.19 -5.56
C ALA A 23 -3.11 -6.72 -5.42
N GLY A 24 -3.39 -5.71 -4.59
CA GLY A 24 -4.74 -5.13 -4.45
C GLY A 24 -5.26 -4.51 -5.75
N ILE A 25 -4.40 -3.77 -6.46
CA ILE A 25 -4.74 -3.14 -7.74
C ILE A 25 -4.98 -4.20 -8.82
N LEU A 26 -4.08 -5.18 -8.94
CA LEU A 26 -4.21 -6.27 -9.91
C LEU A 26 -5.44 -7.12 -9.64
N PHE A 27 -5.74 -7.41 -8.37
CA PHE A 27 -6.95 -8.14 -7.97
C PHE A 27 -8.21 -7.42 -8.45
N TYR A 28 -8.31 -6.10 -8.22
CA TYR A 28 -9.47 -5.31 -8.63
C TYR A 28 -9.65 -5.30 -10.15
N ILE A 29 -8.57 -5.03 -10.89
CA ILE A 29 -8.59 -5.00 -12.37
C ILE A 29 -8.93 -6.39 -12.92
N TYR A 30 -8.27 -7.44 -12.42
CA TYR A 30 -8.52 -8.81 -12.85
C TYR A 30 -9.98 -9.21 -12.63
N TRP A 31 -10.55 -8.86 -11.47
CA TRP A 31 -11.95 -9.15 -11.16
C TRP A 31 -12.91 -8.46 -12.12
N GLY A 32 -12.73 -7.15 -12.33
CA GLY A 32 -13.56 -6.36 -13.25
C GLY A 32 -13.51 -6.88 -14.69
N LEU A 33 -12.33 -7.29 -15.16
CA LEU A 33 -12.16 -7.89 -16.48
C LEU A 33 -12.76 -9.29 -16.59
N ARG A 34 -12.62 -10.12 -15.55
CA ARG A 34 -13.05 -11.53 -15.60
C ARG A 34 -14.54 -11.70 -15.42
N PHE A 35 -15.15 -10.93 -14.52
CA PHE A 35 -16.54 -11.10 -14.12
C PHE A 35 -17.44 -9.94 -14.57
N GLY A 36 -16.88 -8.85 -15.10
CA GLY A 36 -17.65 -7.66 -15.52
C GLY A 36 -18.21 -6.85 -14.35
N VAL A 37 -17.85 -7.18 -13.11
CA VAL A 37 -18.36 -6.56 -11.90
C VAL A 37 -17.30 -5.60 -11.35
N TRP A 38 -17.62 -4.32 -11.36
CA TRP A 38 -16.75 -3.24 -10.86
C TRP A 38 -17.26 -2.61 -9.56
N TYR A 39 -18.55 -2.76 -9.28
CA TYR A 39 -19.25 -2.11 -8.16
C TYR A 39 -19.82 -3.13 -7.19
N ASP A 40 -18.93 -3.77 -6.43
CA ASP A 40 -19.28 -4.79 -5.45
C ASP A 40 -18.58 -4.54 -4.11
N ILE A 41 -19.34 -4.57 -3.02
CA ILE A 41 -18.85 -4.25 -1.68
C ILE A 41 -17.82 -5.27 -1.17
N GLY A 42 -17.95 -6.55 -1.55
CA GLY A 42 -17.00 -7.59 -1.20
C GLY A 42 -15.65 -7.37 -1.87
N ILE A 43 -15.67 -7.02 -3.16
CA ILE A 43 -14.46 -6.69 -3.91
C ILE A 43 -13.80 -5.43 -3.37
N TYR A 44 -14.59 -4.38 -3.08
CA TYR A 44 -14.07 -3.17 -2.45
C TYR A 44 -13.46 -3.42 -1.07
N SER A 45 -14.03 -4.31 -0.27
CA SER A 45 -13.49 -4.66 1.04
C SER A 45 -12.11 -5.31 0.91
N ILE A 46 -11.96 -6.26 -0.01
CA ILE A 46 -10.67 -6.94 -0.25
C ILE A 46 -9.65 -5.98 -0.86
N THR A 47 -10.03 -5.25 -1.91
CA THR A 47 -9.13 -4.28 -2.58
C THR A 47 -8.70 -3.18 -1.61
N SER A 48 -9.62 -2.60 -0.83
CA SER A 48 -9.28 -1.54 0.12
C SER A 48 -8.34 -2.04 1.21
N PHE A 49 -8.51 -3.26 1.72
CA PHE A 49 -7.58 -3.85 2.68
C PHE A 49 -6.15 -3.92 2.12
N PHE A 50 -5.98 -4.43 0.90
CA PHE A 50 -4.67 -4.52 0.25
C PHE A 50 -4.07 -3.15 -0.09
N VAL A 51 -4.88 -2.25 -0.63
CA VAL A 51 -4.43 -0.91 -1.03
C VAL A 51 -4.06 -0.06 0.18
N LEU A 52 -4.93 0.00 1.20
CA LEU A 52 -4.66 0.77 2.42
C LEU A 52 -3.51 0.15 3.21
N GLY A 53 -3.47 -1.19 3.33
CA GLY A 53 -2.37 -1.88 3.98
C GLY A 53 -1.03 -1.63 3.30
N GLY A 54 -0.99 -1.69 1.96
CA GLY A 54 0.20 -1.38 1.18
C GLY A 54 0.64 0.08 1.29
N LEU A 55 -0.29 1.03 1.18
CA LEU A 55 0.00 2.46 1.35
C LEU A 55 0.51 2.78 2.75
N LEU A 56 -0.20 2.34 3.79
CA LEU A 56 0.20 2.56 5.18
C LEU A 56 1.53 1.87 5.50
N GLY A 57 1.75 0.66 4.99
CA GLY A 57 3.02 -0.05 5.12
C GLY A 57 4.18 0.75 4.54
N ILE A 58 4.05 1.24 3.31
CA ILE A 58 5.06 2.09 2.67
C ILE A 58 5.31 3.36 3.48
N LEU A 59 4.24 4.03 3.94
CA LEU A 59 4.35 5.25 4.73
C LEU A 59 5.13 5.00 6.03
N VAL A 60 4.83 3.91 6.73
CA VAL A 60 5.49 3.55 7.99
C VAL A 60 6.95 3.15 7.76
N THR A 61 7.24 2.38 6.71
CA THR A 61 8.60 1.89 6.49
C THR A 61 9.56 2.94 5.95
N LEU A 62 9.05 3.90 5.17
CA LEU A 62 9.84 5.02 4.63
C LEU A 62 9.84 6.25 5.54
N TYR A 63 9.06 6.25 6.62
CA TYR A 63 9.05 7.36 7.57
C TYR A 63 10.40 7.51 8.25
N GLU A 64 11.05 8.64 8.03
CA GLU A 64 12.27 9.00 8.74
C GLU A 64 11.90 9.80 9.98
N LYS A 65 12.35 9.32 11.15
CA LYS A 65 12.20 10.10 12.38
C LYS A 65 13.01 11.39 12.21
N PRO A 66 12.43 12.57 12.46
CA PRO A 66 13.23 13.78 12.53
C PRO A 66 14.28 13.58 13.62
N ASP A 67 15.54 13.83 13.29
CA ASP A 67 16.65 13.79 14.25
C ASP A 67 16.22 14.54 15.49
N LYS A 68 16.22 13.84 16.64
CA LYS A 68 16.10 14.53 17.92
C LYS A 68 17.32 15.42 18.00
N GLU A 69 17.10 16.73 17.94
CA GLU A 69 18.13 17.71 18.27
C GLU A 69 18.81 17.24 19.57
N LYS A 70 20.14 17.09 19.49
CA LYS A 70 21.00 16.57 20.55
C LYS A 70 20.81 17.32 21.86
#